data_AF-K7ZFA3-F1
#
_entry.id   AF-K7ZFA3-F1
#
_cell.length_a   1.000
_cell.length_b   1.000
_cell.length_c   1.000
_cell.angle_alpha   90.00
_cell.angle_beta   90.00
_cell.angle_gamma   90.00
#
_symmetry.space_group_name_H-M   'P 1'
#
loop_
_entity.id
_entity.type
_entity.pdbx_description
1 polymer ?
#
loop_
_entity_poly.entity_id
_entity_poly.type
_entity_poly.pdbx_seq_one_letter_code
_entity_poly.pdbx_strand_id
1 'polypeptide(L)'
;ASGNWKMNGDKVSISDLCKIYSTGPLDPAVEVIVACPFVYISYTRTLLPCSIGVAGQNTYKIRSGSFTGEISPAMLKDVGANWIIIGHSERRNVFNETNDLIGEKCAHALAEDFKIIVCVGESLEERESNETKNILTQQIMSLKSYVKDWSNVVLAYEPVWA
;
A
#
# COMPACT_ATOMS: atom_id res chain seq x y z
N ALA A 1 11.11 6.45 1.98
CA ALA A 1 10.07 7.37 1.45
C ALA A 1 9.15 6.60 0.53
N SER A 2 7.84 6.84 0.60
CA SER A 2 6.87 6.21 -0.33
C SER A 2 6.10 7.27 -1.11
N GLY A 3 5.86 7.03 -2.39
CA GLY A 3 5.04 7.87 -3.26
C GLY A 3 3.82 7.10 -3.75
N ASN A 4 2.64 7.42 -3.23
CA ASN A 4 1.38 6.86 -3.71
C ASN A 4 0.81 7.72 -4.84
N TRP A 5 0.86 7.24 -6.09
CA TRP A 5 0.34 7.97 -7.25
C TRP A 5 -1.19 7.99 -7.31
N LYS A 6 -1.87 7.21 -6.46
CA LYS A 6 -3.33 7.02 -6.49
C LYS A 6 -3.81 6.67 -7.90
N MET A 7 -4.99 7.13 -8.30
CA MET A 7 -5.55 6.92 -9.64
C MET A 7 -5.00 7.94 -10.67
N ASN A 8 -3.68 8.09 -10.77
CA ASN A 8 -3.03 9.02 -11.71
C ASN A 8 -1.94 8.34 -12.54
N GLY A 9 -1.74 8.88 -13.74
CA GLY A 9 -0.64 8.52 -14.63
C GLY A 9 -1.08 7.93 -15.96
N ASP A 10 -0.21 8.10 -16.93
CA ASP A 10 -0.20 7.45 -18.23
C ASP A 10 1.25 7.00 -18.53
N LYS A 11 1.48 6.28 -19.64
CA LYS A 11 2.82 5.78 -19.94
C LYS A 11 3.88 6.88 -20.07
N VAL A 12 3.51 8.08 -20.55
CA VAL A 12 4.46 9.18 -20.76
C VAL A 12 4.87 9.78 -19.40
N SER A 13 3.89 10.19 -18.60
CA SER A 13 4.12 10.76 -17.27
C SER A 13 4.80 9.78 -16.33
N ILE A 14 4.45 8.49 -16.37
CA ILE A 14 5.11 7.44 -15.58
C ILE A 14 6.56 7.26 -16.02
N SER A 15 6.83 7.21 -17.32
CA SER A 15 8.20 7.14 -17.85
C SER A 15 9.05 8.32 -17.35
N ASP A 16 8.50 9.53 -17.41
CA ASP A 16 9.24 10.72 -17.02
C ASP A 16 9.49 10.77 -15.51
N LEU A 17 8.52 10.38 -14.69
CA LEU A 17 8.73 10.18 -13.25
C LEU A 17 9.79 9.12 -12.97
N CYS A 18 9.74 7.97 -13.66
CA CYS A 18 10.71 6.89 -13.47
C CYS A 18 12.14 7.32 -13.82
N LYS A 19 12.32 8.15 -14.88
CA LYS A 19 13.62 8.76 -15.20
C LYS A 19 14.12 9.62 -14.05
N ILE A 20 13.28 10.50 -13.51
CA ILE A 20 13.64 11.35 -12.36
C ILE A 20 14.10 10.51 -11.17
N TYR A 21 13.36 9.45 -10.82
CA TYR A 21 13.74 8.55 -9.74
C TYR A 21 15.05 7.80 -10.00
N SER A 22 15.32 7.45 -11.27
CA SER A 22 16.49 6.67 -11.65
C SER A 22 17.78 7.51 -11.72
N THR A 23 17.66 8.81 -11.99
CA THR A 23 18.81 9.71 -12.16
C THR A 23 18.98 10.70 -11.01
N GLY A 24 17.96 10.89 -10.17
CA GLY A 24 17.97 11.82 -9.06
C GLY A 24 18.93 11.39 -7.94
N PRO A 25 19.44 12.34 -7.13
CA PRO A 25 20.25 12.00 -5.97
C PRO A 25 19.37 11.32 -4.92
N LEU A 26 19.48 10.00 -4.82
CA LEU A 26 18.86 9.22 -3.76
C LEU A 26 19.92 8.85 -2.72
N ASP A 27 19.62 9.12 -1.46
CA ASP A 27 20.45 8.64 -0.35
C ASP A 27 20.35 7.10 -0.31
N PRO A 28 21.47 6.35 -0.45
CA PRO A 28 21.44 4.89 -0.42
C PRO A 28 20.97 4.32 0.92
N ALA A 29 20.93 5.10 2.00
CA ALA A 29 20.36 4.70 3.28
C ALA A 29 18.83 4.76 3.32
N VAL A 30 18.18 5.36 2.31
CA VAL A 30 16.72 5.53 2.27
C VAL A 30 16.09 4.49 1.34
N GLU A 31 15.19 3.67 1.87
CA GLU A 31 14.34 2.80 1.05
C GLU A 31 13.27 3.66 0.34
N VAL A 32 13.24 3.60 -1.00
CA VAL A 32 12.31 4.36 -1.85
C VAL A 32 11.30 3.41 -2.48
N ILE A 33 10.02 3.75 -2.39
CA ILE A 33 8.90 2.92 -2.85
C ILE A 33 7.96 3.78 -3.67
N VAL A 34 7.52 3.29 -4.84
CA VAL A 34 6.46 3.92 -5.64
C VAL A 34 5.25 2.99 -5.74
N ALA A 35 4.06 3.51 -5.46
CA ALA A 35 2.80 2.78 -5.63
C ALA A 35 2.02 3.37 -6.79
N CYS A 36 1.73 2.56 -7.81
CA CYS A 36 1.09 3.01 -9.04
C CYS A 36 -0.19 2.21 -9.36
N PRO A 37 -1.07 2.72 -10.24
CA PRO A 37 -2.24 1.96 -10.70
C PRO A 37 -1.87 0.58 -11.24
N PHE A 38 -2.71 -0.42 -10.97
CA PHE A 38 -2.46 -1.83 -11.32
C PHE A 38 -2.09 -2.05 -12.78
N VAL A 39 -2.76 -1.33 -13.69
CA VAL A 39 -2.56 -1.43 -15.14
C VAL A 39 -1.15 -1.01 -15.59
N TYR A 40 -0.38 -0.35 -14.72
CA TYR A 40 0.97 0.13 -15.02
C TYR A 40 2.08 -0.55 -14.21
N ILE A 41 1.79 -1.48 -13.29
CA ILE A 41 2.82 -2.06 -12.42
C ILE A 41 3.95 -2.71 -13.22
N SER A 42 3.61 -3.61 -14.15
CA SER A 42 4.60 -4.28 -14.99
C SER A 42 5.44 -3.26 -15.78
N TYR A 43 4.80 -2.24 -16.37
CA TYR A 43 5.49 -1.18 -17.11
C TYR A 43 6.44 -0.37 -16.22
N THR A 44 5.95 0.14 -15.08
CA THR A 44 6.75 0.88 -14.09
C THR A 44 7.94 0.05 -13.62
N ARG A 45 7.75 -1.25 -13.40
CA ARG A 45 8.82 -2.15 -12.97
C ARG A 45 9.94 -2.24 -13.99
N THR A 46 9.64 -2.27 -15.30
CA THR A 46 10.67 -2.28 -16.36
C THR A 46 11.51 -1.01 -16.45
N LEU A 47 11.01 0.11 -15.90
CA LEU A 47 11.64 1.42 -16.01
C LEU A 47 12.50 1.78 -14.81
N LEU A 48 12.24 1.18 -13.64
CA LEU A 48 12.89 1.54 -12.39
C LEU A 48 13.98 0.53 -12.00
N PRO A 49 15.11 0.99 -11.41
CA PRO A 49 16.14 0.12 -10.88
C PRO A 49 15.59 -0.74 -9.72
N CYS A 50 16.19 -1.92 -9.50
CA CYS A 50 15.78 -2.84 -8.43
C CYS A 50 15.91 -2.25 -7.02
N SER A 51 16.71 -1.20 -6.84
CA SER A 51 16.84 -0.47 -5.57
C SER A 51 15.57 0.30 -5.19
N ILE A 52 14.66 0.54 -6.15
CA ILE A 52 13.39 1.22 -5.91
C ILE A 52 12.28 0.16 -5.85
N GLY A 53 11.57 0.11 -4.73
CA GLY A 53 10.40 -0.75 -4.54
C GLY A 53 9.24 -0.31 -5.40
N VAL A 54 8.49 -1.28 -5.93
CA VAL A 54 7.24 -1.03 -6.67
C VAL A 54 6.11 -1.70 -5.90
N ALA A 55 5.06 -0.92 -5.64
CA ALA A 55 3.95 -1.33 -4.80
C ALA A 55 2.63 -1.40 -5.56
N GLY A 56 1.84 -2.43 -5.24
CA GLY A 56 0.40 -2.41 -5.52
C GLY A 56 -0.31 -1.42 -4.58
N GLN A 57 -1.36 -0.76 -5.07
CA GLN A 57 -2.15 0.21 -4.27
C GLN A 57 -3.26 -0.43 -3.43
N ASN A 58 -3.52 -1.73 -3.64
CA ASN A 58 -4.40 -2.59 -2.87
C ASN A 58 -4.06 -4.06 -3.19
N THR A 59 -4.65 -5.00 -2.47
CA THR A 59 -4.68 -6.40 -2.85
C THR A 59 -5.89 -7.10 -2.25
N TYR A 60 -6.08 -8.38 -2.53
CA TYR A 60 -7.14 -9.19 -1.94
C TYR A 60 -6.61 -10.24 -0.97
N LYS A 61 -7.53 -10.80 -0.17
CA LYS A 61 -7.22 -11.68 0.97
C LYS A 61 -6.97 -13.14 0.63
N ILE A 62 -7.02 -13.51 -0.65
CA ILE A 62 -6.73 -14.87 -1.12
C ILE A 62 -5.96 -14.85 -2.44
N ARG A 63 -5.33 -15.99 -2.74
CA ARG A 63 -4.44 -16.16 -3.90
C ARG A 63 -5.14 -16.09 -5.25
N SER A 64 -6.32 -16.70 -5.38
CA SER A 64 -7.11 -16.78 -6.61
C SER A 64 -8.55 -17.19 -6.28
N GLY A 65 -9.52 -16.74 -7.09
CA GLY A 65 -10.91 -17.14 -6.95
C GLY A 65 -11.86 -16.25 -7.74
N SER A 66 -13.17 -16.41 -7.51
CA SER A 66 -14.23 -15.64 -8.19
C SER A 66 -14.40 -14.24 -7.57
N PHE A 67 -13.38 -13.39 -7.73
CA PHE A 67 -13.33 -12.02 -7.22
C PHE A 67 -13.04 -11.04 -8.37
N THR A 68 -14.02 -10.86 -9.26
CA THR A 68 -13.88 -10.05 -10.46
C THR A 68 -13.43 -8.63 -10.13
N GLY A 69 -12.31 -8.20 -10.71
CA GLY A 69 -11.72 -6.87 -10.53
C GLY A 69 -10.66 -6.78 -9.43
N GLU A 70 -10.56 -7.77 -8.55
CA GLU A 70 -9.53 -7.81 -7.51
C GLU A 70 -8.19 -8.35 -8.03
N ILE A 71 -7.10 -7.96 -7.36
CA ILE A 71 -5.73 -8.38 -7.68
C ILE A 71 -5.12 -9.05 -6.45
N SER A 72 -4.59 -10.26 -6.61
CA SER A 72 -3.97 -11.01 -5.50
C SER A 72 -2.48 -10.66 -5.33
N PRO A 73 -1.88 -10.93 -4.14
CA PRO A 73 -0.45 -10.74 -3.94
C PRO A 73 0.36 -11.58 -4.94
N ALA A 74 -0.10 -12.80 -5.26
CA ALA A 74 0.56 -13.65 -6.25
C ALA A 74 0.66 -13.00 -7.64
N MET A 75 -0.40 -12.31 -8.10
CA MET A 75 -0.37 -11.56 -9.36
C MET A 75 0.58 -10.37 -9.30
N LEU A 76 0.62 -9.66 -8.17
CA LEU A 76 1.55 -8.53 -7.98
C LEU A 76 3.02 -8.99 -8.01
N LYS A 77 3.31 -10.14 -7.41
CA LYS A 77 4.65 -10.73 -7.38
C LYS A 77 5.10 -11.13 -8.78
N ASP A 78 4.19 -11.72 -9.56
CA ASP A 78 4.42 -12.13 -10.95
C ASP A 78 4.87 -10.95 -11.84
N VAL A 79 4.27 -9.77 -11.64
CA VAL A 79 4.64 -8.55 -12.39
C VAL A 79 5.79 -7.75 -11.76
N GLY A 80 6.43 -8.29 -10.72
CA GLY A 80 7.63 -7.74 -10.10
C GLY A 80 7.42 -6.64 -9.06
N ALA A 81 6.19 -6.50 -8.52
CA ALA A 81 5.98 -5.71 -7.32
C ALA A 81 6.48 -6.47 -6.08
N ASN A 82 7.02 -5.74 -5.11
CA ASN A 82 7.55 -6.27 -3.85
C ASN A 82 6.99 -5.56 -2.61
N TRP A 83 6.13 -4.55 -2.82
CA TRP A 83 5.42 -3.82 -1.79
C TRP A 83 3.91 -3.80 -2.05
N ILE A 84 3.10 -3.56 -1.02
CA ILE A 84 1.65 -3.32 -1.16
C ILE A 84 1.20 -2.26 -0.15
N ILE A 85 0.39 -1.29 -0.59
CA ILE A 85 -0.36 -0.41 0.31
C ILE A 85 -1.70 -1.08 0.66
N ILE A 86 -2.02 -1.16 1.95
CA ILE A 86 -3.25 -1.76 2.46
C ILE A 86 -3.89 -0.82 3.48
N GLY A 87 -5.22 -0.69 3.43
CA GLY A 87 -5.97 0.12 4.38
C GLY A 87 -5.84 1.63 4.19
N HIS A 88 -5.49 2.10 2.99
CA HIS A 88 -5.51 3.53 2.64
C HIS A 88 -6.88 4.14 2.95
N SER A 89 -6.92 5.42 3.37
CA SER A 89 -8.14 6.11 3.79
C SER A 89 -9.25 6.06 2.72
N GLU A 90 -8.91 6.21 1.45
CA GLU A 90 -9.87 6.08 0.33
C GLU A 90 -10.52 4.68 0.31
N ARG A 91 -9.77 3.63 0.62
CA ARG A 91 -10.27 2.23 0.65
C ARG A 91 -11.23 2.02 1.81
N ARG A 92 -10.89 2.57 2.98
CA ARG A 92 -11.74 2.52 4.18
C ARG A 92 -13.04 3.32 3.99
N ASN A 93 -12.93 4.56 3.51
CA ASN A 93 -14.03 5.52 3.59
C ASN A 93 -14.91 5.55 2.32
N VAL A 94 -14.32 5.33 1.14
CA VAL A 94 -15.08 5.33 -0.13
C VAL A 94 -15.55 3.93 -0.48
N PHE A 95 -14.73 2.92 -0.20
CA PHE A 95 -14.99 1.53 -0.58
C PHE A 95 -15.31 0.61 0.59
N ASN A 96 -15.46 1.17 1.80
CA ASN A 96 -15.94 0.49 3.00
C ASN A 96 -15.12 -0.75 3.39
N GLU A 97 -13.80 -0.72 3.15
CA GLU A 97 -12.92 -1.78 3.63
C GLU A 97 -12.81 -1.75 5.16
N THR A 98 -13.28 -2.81 5.80
CA THR A 98 -13.31 -2.93 7.27
C THR A 98 -11.93 -3.26 7.85
N ASN A 99 -11.77 -3.03 9.16
CA ASN A 99 -10.56 -3.42 9.88
C ASN A 99 -10.24 -4.91 9.74
N ASP A 100 -11.26 -5.78 9.78
CA ASP A 100 -11.08 -7.22 9.59
C ASP A 100 -10.61 -7.57 8.18
N LEU A 101 -11.24 -7.00 7.15
CA LEU A 101 -10.82 -7.23 5.76
C LEU A 101 -9.38 -6.77 5.53
N ILE A 102 -9.01 -5.63 6.11
CA ILE A 102 -7.64 -5.11 6.05
C ILE A 102 -6.66 -6.05 6.76
N GLY A 103 -7.02 -6.56 7.94
CA GLY A 103 -6.23 -7.56 8.66
C GLY A 103 -6.03 -8.85 7.86
N GLU A 104 -7.09 -9.38 7.25
CA GLU A 104 -7.03 -10.55 6.37
C GLU A 104 -6.12 -10.32 5.15
N LYS A 105 -6.23 -9.15 4.50
CA LYS A 105 -5.35 -8.76 3.38
C LYS A 105 -3.89 -8.67 3.80
N CYS A 106 -3.61 -8.05 4.95
CA CYS A 106 -2.25 -7.94 5.49
C CYS A 106 -1.65 -9.31 5.78
N ALA A 107 -2.39 -10.20 6.43
CA ALA A 107 -1.92 -11.55 6.71
C ALA A 107 -1.62 -12.34 5.43
N HIS A 108 -2.49 -12.24 4.42
CA HIS A 108 -2.26 -12.92 3.15
C HIS A 108 -1.06 -12.35 2.38
N ALA A 109 -0.91 -11.02 2.33
CA ALA A 109 0.23 -10.38 1.68
C ALA A 109 1.56 -10.79 2.34
N LEU A 110 1.63 -10.78 3.67
CA LEU A 110 2.83 -11.20 4.41
C LEU A 110 3.14 -12.69 4.21
N ALA A 111 2.13 -13.55 4.14
CA ALA A 111 2.30 -14.98 3.85
C ALA A 111 2.82 -15.24 2.41
N GLU A 112 2.68 -14.25 1.52
CA GLU A 112 3.24 -14.25 0.17
C GLU A 112 4.51 -13.38 0.11
N ASP A 113 5.24 -13.23 1.22
CA ASP A 113 6.56 -12.55 1.32
C ASP A 113 6.58 -11.08 0.87
N PHE A 114 5.44 -10.39 0.88
CA PHE A 114 5.41 -8.96 0.61
C PHE A 114 5.86 -8.15 1.81
N LYS A 115 6.53 -7.03 1.54
CA LYS A 115 6.55 -5.91 2.47
C LYS A 115 5.26 -5.11 2.30
N ILE A 116 4.68 -4.64 3.40
CA ILE A 116 3.40 -3.90 3.36
C ILE A 116 3.51 -2.53 4.02
N ILE A 117 2.81 -1.56 3.44
CA ILE A 117 2.53 -0.26 4.05
C ILE A 117 1.07 -0.30 4.48
N VAL A 118 0.82 -0.27 5.80
CA VAL A 118 -0.54 -0.28 6.34
C VAL A 118 -0.90 1.13 6.80
N CYS A 119 -1.93 1.70 6.18
CA CYS A 119 -2.39 3.04 6.51
C CYS A 119 -3.39 3.01 7.67
N VAL A 120 -3.19 3.93 8.60
CA VAL A 120 -4.04 4.18 9.77
C VAL A 120 -4.26 5.69 9.91
N GLY A 121 -5.42 6.08 10.41
CA GLY A 121 -5.79 7.48 10.49
C GLY A 121 -7.23 7.67 10.91
N GLU A 122 -7.51 8.84 11.47
CA GLU A 122 -8.82 9.30 11.89
C GLU A 122 -9.41 10.32 10.91
N SER A 123 -10.75 10.42 10.90
CA SER A 123 -11.49 11.46 10.19
C SER A 123 -11.39 12.83 10.87
N LEU A 124 -11.80 13.90 10.18
CA LEU A 124 -11.86 15.23 10.79
C LEU A 124 -12.78 15.24 12.02
N GLU A 125 -13.95 14.60 11.90
CA GLU A 125 -14.95 14.52 12.97
C GLU A 125 -14.42 13.73 14.19
N GLU A 126 -13.72 12.62 13.95
CA GLU A 126 -13.09 11.82 15.01
C GLU A 126 -12.00 12.63 15.72
N ARG A 127 -11.21 13.41 14.99
CA ARG A 127 -10.22 14.31 15.57
C ARG A 127 -10.88 15.42 16.40
N GLU A 128 -11.88 16.10 15.86
CA GLU A 128 -12.61 17.17 16.55
C GLU A 128 -13.34 16.66 17.81
N SER A 129 -13.69 15.37 17.82
CA SER A 129 -14.26 14.66 18.96
C SER A 129 -13.22 14.09 19.94
N ASN A 130 -11.93 14.34 19.74
CA ASN A 130 -10.81 13.79 20.53
C ASN A 130 -10.69 12.25 20.52
N GLU A 131 -11.22 11.59 19.49
CA GLU A 131 -11.22 10.13 19.34
C GLU A 131 -9.98 9.58 18.62
N THR A 132 -9.06 10.42 18.15
CA THR A 132 -7.86 10.02 17.39
C THR A 132 -7.14 8.82 18.01
N LYS A 133 -6.86 8.86 19.32
CA LYS A 133 -6.16 7.78 20.01
C LYS A 133 -6.97 6.49 20.03
N ASN A 134 -8.29 6.59 20.23
CA ASN A 134 -9.18 5.43 20.27
C ASN A 134 -9.25 4.77 18.89
N ILE A 135 -9.47 5.56 17.83
CA ILE A 135 -9.53 5.07 16.44
C ILE A 135 -8.22 4.39 16.02
N LEU A 136 -7.07 5.04 16.25
CA LEU A 136 -5.78 4.44 15.93
C LEU A 136 -5.53 3.15 16.73
N THR A 137 -5.91 3.13 18.01
CA THR A 137 -5.79 1.93 18.84
C THR A 137 -6.63 0.80 18.28
N GLN A 138 -7.89 1.06 17.90
CA GLN A 138 -8.77 0.04 17.33
C GLN A 138 -8.23 -0.53 16.02
N GLN A 139 -7.77 0.34 15.11
CA GLN A 139 -7.20 -0.07 13.81
C GLN A 139 -5.94 -0.94 14.01
N ILE A 140 -5.02 -0.53 14.90
CA ILE A 140 -3.78 -1.27 15.18
C ILE A 140 -4.05 -2.57 15.93
N MET A 141 -4.99 -2.58 16.89
CA MET A 141 -5.34 -3.78 17.65
C MET A 141 -6.02 -4.83 16.77
N SER A 142 -6.88 -4.41 15.84
CA SER A 142 -7.42 -5.31 14.83
C SER A 142 -6.31 -5.88 13.97
N LEU A 143 -5.38 -5.07 13.46
CA LEU A 143 -4.24 -5.56 12.68
C LEU A 143 -3.40 -6.60 13.45
N LYS A 144 -3.17 -6.40 14.75
CA LYS A 144 -2.41 -7.31 15.62
C LYS A 144 -3.07 -8.68 15.82
N SER A 145 -4.38 -8.80 15.63
CA SER A 145 -5.04 -10.11 15.71
C SER A 145 -4.62 -11.00 14.54
N TYR A 146 -4.35 -10.42 13.37
CA TYR A 146 -3.92 -11.11 12.14
C TYR A 146 -2.41 -11.14 11.93
N VAL A 147 -1.69 -10.08 12.31
CA VAL A 147 -0.24 -9.91 12.07
C VAL A 147 0.57 -10.17 13.34
N LYS A 148 1.45 -11.19 13.30
CA LYS A 148 2.31 -11.59 14.43
C LYS A 148 3.77 -11.15 14.25
N ASP A 149 4.27 -11.20 13.03
CA ASP A 149 5.58 -10.65 12.67
C ASP A 149 5.41 -9.31 11.97
N TRP A 150 6.12 -8.30 12.46
CA TRP A 150 6.07 -6.92 12.00
C TRP A 150 7.33 -6.51 11.21
N SER A 151 8.26 -7.45 10.99
CA SER A 151 9.54 -7.22 10.30
C SER A 151 9.37 -6.62 8.89
N ASN A 152 8.29 -6.98 8.21
CA ASN A 152 7.94 -6.53 6.85
C ASN A 152 6.75 -5.55 6.83
N VAL A 153 6.46 -4.88 7.95
CA VAL A 153 5.31 -3.97 8.08
C VAL A 153 5.78 -2.55 8.37
N VAL A 154 5.34 -1.61 7.54
CA VAL A 154 5.46 -0.17 7.77
C VAL A 154 4.09 0.39 8.10
N LEU A 155 3.95 1.09 9.22
CA LEU A 155 2.74 1.84 9.55
C LEU A 155 2.84 3.25 8.96
N ALA A 156 1.85 3.63 8.15
CA ALA A 156 1.68 4.98 7.65
C ALA A 156 0.52 5.66 8.39
N TYR A 157 0.84 6.66 9.21
CA TYR A 157 -0.19 7.51 9.83
C TYR A 157 -0.58 8.61 8.84
N GLU A 158 -1.81 8.53 8.34
CA GLU A 158 -2.38 9.41 7.32
C GLU A 158 -3.74 9.93 7.82
N PRO A 159 -3.76 11.03 8.61
CA PRO A 159 -5.03 11.65 9.00
C PRO A 159 -5.84 11.99 7.75
N VAL A 160 -7.11 11.58 7.71
CA VAL A 160 -7.96 11.68 6.50
C VAL A 160 -8.20 13.14 6.08
N TRP A 161 -8.06 14.06 7.03
CA TRP A 161 -8.33 15.49 6.88
C TRP A 161 -7.12 16.31 6.38
N ALA A 162 -5.96 15.68 6.21
CA ALA A 162 -4.70 16.34 5.79
C ALA A 162 -4.45 16.26 4.29
#